data_AF-A0A4Q9DRH8-F1
#
_entry.id   AF-A0A4Q9DRH8-F1
#
_cell.length_a   1.000
_cell.length_b   1.000
_cell.length_c   1.000
_cell.angle_alpha   90.00
_cell.angle_beta   90.00
_cell.angle_gamma   90.00
#
_symmetry.space_group_name_H-M   'P 1'
#
loop_
_entity.id
_entity.type
_entity.pdbx_description
1 polymer ?
#
loop_
_entity_poly.entity_id
_entity_poly.type
_entity_poly.pdbx_seq_one_letter_code
_entity_poly.pdbx_strand_id
1 'polypeptide(L)'
;MFKNKTLLYGLGIGLIIGSLLVQLMNQARGSAPAPIQTSTPPQASAKPADKPDAKQVKELASQYYQVFPKEEKLYTQAQADALVQQKVEEAKKQAGAAAAPSAKKTYIFVPAGANSTQVADMLYQSSLLADRKAFEDAMKKDQLSSRIIAGLHVFEGQPNLDEVIVNLTTH
;
A
#
# COMPACT_ATOMS: atom_id res chain seq x y z
N MET A 1 54.34 -2.70 10.63
CA MET A 1 53.98 -1.26 10.69
C MET A 1 52.47 -1.09 10.51
N PHE A 2 51.71 -0.98 11.61
CA PHE A 2 50.28 -0.64 11.54
C PHE A 2 50.15 0.87 11.37
N LYS A 3 49.74 1.31 10.17
CA LYS A 3 49.72 2.73 9.76
C LYS A 3 48.51 3.49 10.32
N ASN A 4 47.52 2.77 10.84
CA ASN A 4 46.24 3.32 11.28
C ASN A 4 46.09 3.21 12.80
N LYS A 5 46.71 4.14 13.54
CA LYS A 5 46.67 4.17 15.01
C LYS A 5 45.24 4.26 15.55
N THR A 6 44.35 4.95 14.82
CA THR A 6 42.91 5.06 15.14
C THR A 6 42.21 3.69 15.14
N LEU A 7 42.58 2.79 14.23
CA LEU A 7 42.02 1.44 14.20
C LEU A 7 42.53 0.61 15.39
N LEU A 8 43.78 0.81 15.79
CA LEU A 8 44.35 0.14 16.95
C LEU A 8 43.76 0.66 18.28
N TYR A 9 43.47 1.96 18.37
CA TYR A 9 42.76 2.56 19.51
C TYR A 9 41.31 2.08 19.57
N GLY A 10 40.60 2.01 18.43
CA GLY A 10 39.24 1.48 18.36
C GLY A 10 39.16 0.01 18.77
N LEU A 11 40.12 -0.81 18.32
CA LEU A 11 40.23 -2.21 18.72
C LEU A 11 40.52 -2.35 20.23
N GLY A 12 41.44 -1.56 20.77
CA GLY A 12 41.79 -1.59 22.19
C GLY A 12 40.63 -1.15 23.10
N ILE A 13 39.96 -0.04 22.75
CA ILE A 13 38.80 0.47 23.50
C ILE A 13 37.63 -0.51 23.40
N GLY A 14 37.37 -1.08 22.22
CA GLY A 14 36.33 -2.08 22.02
C GLY A 14 36.56 -3.36 22.84
N LEU A 15 37.81 -3.81 22.95
CA LEU A 15 38.17 -4.99 23.73
C LEU A 15 38.03 -4.75 25.25
N ILE A 16 38.39 -3.55 25.72
CA ILE A 16 38.22 -3.16 27.13
C ILE A 16 36.74 -3.07 27.49
N ILE A 17 35.93 -2.38 26.67
CA ILE A 17 34.48 -2.27 26.92
C ILE A 17 33.82 -3.65 26.82
N GLY A 18 34.22 -4.48 25.86
CA GLY A 18 33.73 -5.85 25.70
C GLY A 18 34.00 -6.73 26.92
N SER A 19 35.22 -6.68 27.49
CA SER A 19 35.56 -7.47 28.68
C SER A 19 34.81 -6.98 29.93
N LEU A 20 34.60 -5.67 30.08
CA LEU A 20 33.79 -5.08 31.16
C LEU A 20 32.34 -5.58 31.13
N LEU A 21 31.73 -5.68 29.94
CA LEU A 21 30.37 -6.20 29.78
C LEU A 21 30.28 -7.69 30.15
N VAL A 22 31.25 -8.50 29.72
CA VAL A 22 31.30 -9.92 30.09
C VAL A 22 31.52 -10.09 31.60
N GLN A 23 32.35 -9.23 32.21
CA GLN A 23 32.61 -9.27 33.64
C GLN A 23 31.40 -8.83 34.46
N LEU A 24 30.61 -7.88 33.96
CA LEU A 24 29.31 -7.53 34.54
C LEU A 24 28.32 -8.71 34.45
N MET A 25 28.29 -9.41 33.31
CA MET A 25 27.44 -10.58 33.13
C MET A 25 27.84 -11.74 34.05
N ASN A 26 29.14 -11.93 34.28
CA ASN A 26 29.66 -12.92 35.23
C ASN A 26 29.43 -12.52 36.69
N GLN A 27 29.49 -11.22 37.04
CA GLN A 27 29.12 -10.73 38.37
C GLN A 27 27.62 -10.86 38.63
N ALA A 28 26.78 -10.63 37.62
CA ALA A 28 25.34 -10.92 37.68
C ALA A 28 25.06 -12.44 37.81
N ARG A 29 25.97 -13.30 37.34
CA ARG A 29 25.96 -14.76 37.55
C ARG A 29 26.68 -15.20 38.84
N GLY A 30 27.22 -14.28 39.64
CA GLY A 30 27.98 -14.52 40.87
C GLY A 30 27.20 -15.14 42.04
N SER A 31 26.07 -15.79 41.78
CA SER A 31 25.37 -16.68 42.72
C SER A 31 25.11 -18.06 42.09
N ALA A 32 26.04 -18.54 41.25
CA ALA A 32 26.06 -19.92 40.79
C ALA A 32 27.51 -20.47 40.81
N PRO A 33 27.76 -21.64 41.40
CA PRO A 33 29.10 -22.22 41.50
C PRO A 33 29.61 -22.70 40.12
N ALA A 34 30.94 -22.73 39.97
CA ALA A 34 31.70 -23.09 38.78
C ALA A 34 31.70 -24.63 38.50
N PRO A 35 32.53 -25.14 37.57
CA PRO A 35 32.26 -25.22 36.13
C PRO A 35 32.20 -26.69 35.66
N ILE A 36 31.44 -27.03 34.62
CA ILE A 36 31.62 -28.34 33.96
C ILE A 36 31.94 -28.15 32.49
N GLN A 37 33.15 -28.59 32.19
CA GLN A 37 33.78 -28.74 30.90
C GLN A 37 32.98 -29.72 30.03
N THR A 38 33.02 -29.43 28.73
CA THR A 38 32.91 -30.36 27.60
C THR A 38 32.82 -31.86 27.93
N SER A 39 31.77 -32.52 27.44
CA SER A 39 31.77 -33.76 26.61
C SER A 39 30.62 -34.71 26.94
N THR A 40 29.63 -34.73 26.03
CA THR A 40 28.85 -35.91 25.56
C THR A 40 28.09 -36.80 26.59
N PRO A 41 27.16 -37.67 26.17
CA PRO A 41 25.79 -37.71 26.67
C PRO A 41 25.52 -38.85 27.68
N PRO A 42 24.37 -38.85 28.37
CA PRO A 42 23.57 -40.08 28.30
C PRO A 42 22.06 -39.85 28.18
N GLN A 43 21.52 -40.73 27.35
CA GLN A 43 20.14 -41.10 27.17
C GLN A 43 19.49 -41.62 28.47
N ALA A 44 18.15 -41.50 28.49
CA ALA A 44 17.18 -42.20 29.32
C ALA A 44 16.94 -41.71 30.77
N SER A 45 15.82 -41.01 30.96
CA SER A 45 14.68 -41.56 31.69
C SER A 45 13.45 -40.68 31.46
N ALA A 46 12.46 -41.25 30.77
CA ALA A 46 11.19 -40.60 30.49
C ALA A 46 10.36 -40.44 31.78
N LYS A 47 9.87 -39.21 32.00
CA LYS A 47 8.58 -38.99 32.66
C LYS A 47 7.80 -38.01 31.79
N PRO A 48 6.53 -38.30 31.44
CA PRO A 48 5.76 -37.53 30.47
C PRO A 48 5.34 -36.22 31.14
N ALA A 49 6.20 -35.22 31.09
CA ALA A 49 5.81 -33.85 31.39
C ALA A 49 5.15 -33.31 30.13
N ASP A 50 3.89 -32.93 30.31
CA ASP A 50 3.03 -32.15 29.42
C ASP A 50 3.73 -31.51 28.23
N LYS A 51 3.07 -31.65 27.07
CA LYS A 51 3.30 -30.86 25.85
C LYS A 51 3.87 -29.50 26.26
N PRO A 52 5.10 -29.13 25.87
CA PRO A 52 5.67 -27.87 26.32
C PRO A 52 4.68 -26.78 25.93
N ASP A 53 4.17 -26.04 26.92
CA ASP A 53 3.20 -24.98 26.73
C ASP A 53 3.63 -24.18 25.51
N ALA A 54 2.77 -24.10 24.49
CA ALA A 54 3.09 -23.47 23.21
C ALA A 54 3.61 -22.03 23.39
N LYS A 55 3.33 -21.41 24.54
CA LYS A 55 3.85 -20.13 25.00
C LYS A 55 5.35 -20.16 25.33
N GLN A 56 5.84 -21.16 26.05
CA GLN A 56 7.27 -21.27 26.41
C GLN A 56 8.14 -21.59 25.19
N VAL A 57 7.62 -22.42 24.27
CA VAL A 57 8.30 -22.72 23.00
C VAL A 57 8.41 -21.46 22.12
N LYS A 58 7.37 -20.61 22.11
CA LYS A 58 7.38 -19.34 21.38
C LYS A 58 8.37 -18.34 21.98
N GLU A 59 8.43 -18.23 23.30
CA GLU A 59 9.33 -17.29 24.00
C GLU A 59 10.81 -17.63 23.76
N LEU A 60 11.21 -18.90 23.94
CA LEU A 60 12.59 -19.33 23.69
C LEU A 60 12.98 -19.24 22.21
N ALA A 61 12.08 -19.63 21.30
CA ALA A 61 12.35 -19.57 19.87
C ALA A 61 12.40 -18.11 19.38
N SER A 62 11.58 -17.20 19.93
CA SER A 62 11.58 -15.77 19.58
C SER A 62 12.88 -15.04 19.94
N GLN A 63 13.67 -15.62 20.86
CA GLN A 63 14.95 -15.07 21.28
C GLN A 63 16.06 -15.25 20.23
N TYR A 64 15.90 -16.21 19.31
CA TYR A 64 16.90 -16.54 18.28
C TYR A 64 16.33 -16.60 16.85
N TYR A 65 15.02 -16.70 16.70
CA TYR A 65 14.32 -16.88 15.43
C TYR A 65 13.02 -16.05 15.39
N GLN A 66 12.61 -15.60 14.21
CA GLN A 66 11.32 -14.92 14.03
C GLN A 66 10.19 -15.98 14.08
N VAL A 67 9.42 -16.03 15.17
CA VAL A 67 8.34 -17.03 15.35
C VAL A 67 7.00 -16.48 14.88
N PHE A 68 6.47 -17.07 13.81
CA PHE A 68 5.15 -16.74 13.29
C PHE A 68 4.10 -17.78 13.72
N PRO A 69 2.88 -17.36 14.10
CA PRO A 69 1.78 -18.28 14.38
C PRO A 69 1.40 -19.08 13.13
N LYS A 70 1.01 -20.35 13.33
CA LYS A 70 0.79 -21.31 12.24
C LYS A 70 -0.38 -20.93 11.33
N GLU A 71 -1.29 -20.10 11.82
CA GLU A 71 -2.45 -19.57 11.10
C GLU A 71 -2.12 -18.36 10.20
N GLU A 72 -0.91 -17.79 10.29
CA GLU A 72 -0.52 -16.61 9.52
C GLU A 72 0.19 -17.03 8.23
N LYS A 73 -0.45 -16.76 7.08
CA LYS A 73 0.15 -17.03 5.76
C LYS A 73 1.32 -16.10 5.54
N LEU A 74 2.52 -16.64 5.69
CA LEU A 74 3.76 -15.98 5.29
C LEU A 74 3.91 -16.06 3.79
N TYR A 75 3.75 -14.92 3.14
CA TYR A 75 4.09 -14.78 1.73
C TYR A 75 5.57 -14.44 1.61
N THR A 76 6.30 -15.23 0.83
CA THR A 76 7.62 -14.82 0.37
C THR A 76 7.47 -13.65 -0.59
N GLN A 77 8.51 -12.84 -0.80
CA GLN A 77 8.42 -11.67 -1.68
C GLN A 77 7.89 -12.05 -3.07
N ALA A 78 8.41 -13.15 -3.64
CA ALA A 78 7.93 -13.69 -4.91
C ALA A 78 6.44 -14.09 -4.91
N GLN A 79 5.90 -14.58 -3.80
CA GLN A 79 4.47 -14.90 -3.68
C GLN A 79 3.61 -13.66 -3.49
N ALA A 80 4.13 -12.64 -2.80
CA ALA A 80 3.47 -11.34 -2.69
C ALA A 80 3.41 -10.64 -4.05
N ASP A 81 4.51 -10.64 -4.81
CA ASP A 81 4.58 -10.08 -6.17
C ASP A 81 3.63 -10.80 -7.13
N ALA A 82 3.56 -12.14 -7.06
CA ALA A 82 2.61 -12.92 -7.86
C ALA A 82 1.15 -12.60 -7.52
N LEU A 83 0.82 -12.43 -6.23
CA LEU A 83 -0.52 -12.01 -5.78
C LEU A 83 -0.85 -10.59 -6.22
N VAL A 84 0.10 -9.66 -6.15
CA VAL A 84 -0.08 -8.29 -6.61
C VAL A 84 -0.30 -8.25 -8.12
N GLN A 85 0.50 -8.99 -8.91
CA GLN A 85 0.31 -9.06 -10.36
C GLN A 85 -1.03 -9.69 -10.73
N GLN A 86 -1.44 -10.76 -10.06
CA GLN A 86 -2.74 -11.38 -10.28
C GLN A 86 -3.88 -10.41 -9.92
N LYS A 87 -3.77 -9.69 -8.81
CA LYS A 87 -4.74 -8.66 -8.41
C LYS A 87 -4.77 -7.47 -9.38
N VAL A 88 -3.63 -7.06 -9.94
CA VAL A 88 -3.55 -5.98 -10.93
C VAL A 88 -4.13 -6.43 -12.27
N GLU A 89 -3.88 -7.67 -12.70
CA GLU A 89 -4.50 -8.24 -13.91
C GLU A 89 -5.99 -8.49 -13.73
N GLU A 90 -6.44 -8.97 -12.57
CA GLU A 90 -7.84 -9.08 -12.20
C GLU A 90 -8.51 -7.72 -12.13
N ALA A 91 -7.85 -6.71 -11.53
CA ALA A 91 -8.35 -5.34 -11.49
C ALA A 91 -8.33 -4.69 -12.87
N LYS A 92 -7.43 -5.06 -13.77
CA LYS A 92 -7.40 -4.58 -15.17
C LYS A 92 -8.46 -5.29 -16.02
N LYS A 93 -8.71 -6.57 -15.78
CA LYS A 93 -9.82 -7.33 -16.39
C LYS A 93 -11.16 -6.90 -15.81
N GLN A 94 -11.25 -6.55 -14.53
CA GLN A 94 -12.42 -5.94 -13.90
C GLN A 94 -12.55 -4.47 -14.27
N ALA A 95 -11.49 -3.71 -14.56
CA ALA A 95 -11.63 -2.39 -15.16
C ALA A 95 -12.12 -2.50 -16.62
N GLY A 96 -11.83 -3.61 -17.30
CA GLY A 96 -12.41 -3.95 -18.61
C GLY A 96 -13.82 -4.56 -18.55
N ALA A 97 -14.19 -5.26 -17.47
CA ALA A 97 -15.48 -5.95 -17.30
C ALA A 97 -16.46 -5.24 -16.34
N ALA A 98 -15.98 -4.30 -15.55
CA ALA A 98 -16.72 -3.30 -14.77
C ALA A 98 -16.56 -1.90 -15.39
N ALA A 99 -16.34 -1.85 -16.71
CA ALA A 99 -16.82 -0.76 -17.54
C ALA A 99 -18.36 -0.83 -17.74
N ALA A 100 -19.10 -1.35 -16.76
CA ALA A 100 -20.38 -0.77 -16.45
C ALA A 100 -20.06 0.51 -15.66
N PRO A 101 -20.26 1.70 -16.24
CA PRO A 101 -19.87 2.94 -15.58
C PRO A 101 -20.61 2.99 -14.25
N SER A 102 -19.87 2.95 -13.14
CA SER A 102 -20.34 3.56 -11.91
C SER A 102 -20.48 5.04 -12.23
N ALA A 103 -21.64 5.38 -12.79
CA ALA A 103 -22.06 6.69 -13.23
C ALA A 103 -21.96 7.66 -12.05
N LYS A 104 -20.79 8.28 -11.90
CA LYS A 104 -20.63 9.45 -11.04
C LYS A 104 -21.57 10.49 -11.62
N LYS A 105 -22.71 10.71 -10.97
CA LYS A 105 -23.68 11.70 -11.41
C LYS A 105 -23.15 13.07 -11.07
N THR A 106 -22.86 13.86 -12.09
CA THR A 106 -22.40 15.24 -11.99
C THR A 106 -23.56 16.14 -12.37
N TYR A 107 -23.94 17.01 -11.45
CA TYR A 107 -25.04 17.95 -11.62
C TYR A 107 -24.48 19.30 -12.04
N ILE A 108 -24.91 19.82 -13.19
CA ILE A 108 -24.51 21.13 -13.70
C ILE A 108 -25.74 21.97 -13.90
N PHE A 109 -25.76 23.14 -13.30
CA PHE A 109 -26.80 24.14 -13.52
C PHE A 109 -26.37 25.10 -14.63
N VAL A 110 -27.15 25.14 -15.71
CA VAL A 110 -26.95 26.05 -16.83
C VAL A 110 -27.93 27.22 -16.70
N PRO A 111 -27.46 28.47 -16.52
CA PRO A 111 -28.33 29.62 -16.37
C PRO A 111 -29.08 29.99 -17.67
N ALA A 112 -30.23 30.66 -17.52
CA ALA A 112 -31.02 31.12 -18.65
C ALA A 112 -30.26 32.14 -19.51
N GLY A 113 -30.20 31.88 -20.82
CA GLY A 113 -29.44 32.72 -21.76
C GLY A 113 -27.93 32.48 -21.76
N ALA A 114 -27.44 31.42 -21.12
CA ALA A 114 -26.03 31.02 -21.22
C ALA A 114 -25.65 30.73 -22.68
N ASN A 115 -24.46 31.18 -23.08
CA ASN A 115 -23.92 30.92 -24.42
C ASN A 115 -23.00 29.69 -24.42
N SER A 116 -22.70 29.16 -25.61
CA SER A 116 -21.88 27.95 -25.77
C SER A 116 -20.52 28.04 -25.09
N THR A 117 -19.91 29.22 -25.03
CA THR A 117 -18.63 29.45 -24.34
C THR A 117 -18.76 29.33 -22.82
N GLN A 118 -19.76 29.97 -22.22
CA GLN A 118 -20.02 29.87 -20.78
C GLN A 118 -20.32 28.42 -20.37
N VAL A 119 -21.10 27.71 -21.18
CA VAL A 119 -21.42 26.30 -20.94
C VAL A 119 -20.18 25.41 -21.10
N ALA A 120 -19.35 25.66 -22.12
CA ALA A 120 -18.07 24.96 -22.30
C ALA A 120 -17.16 25.13 -21.07
N ASP A 121 -17.07 26.34 -20.51
CA ASP A 121 -16.29 26.59 -19.31
C ASP A 121 -16.83 25.85 -18.09
N MET A 122 -18.16 25.82 -17.90
CA MET A 122 -18.78 25.06 -16.80
C MET A 122 -18.53 23.55 -16.91
N LEU A 123 -18.63 23.00 -18.12
CA LEU A 123 -18.37 21.59 -18.40
C LEU A 123 -16.89 21.22 -18.23
N TYR A 124 -15.99 22.13 -18.59
CA TYR A 124 -14.55 21.94 -18.40
C TYR A 124 -14.15 22.02 -16.92
N GLN A 125 -14.69 23.00 -16.18
CA GLN A 125 -14.44 23.13 -14.73
C GLN A 125 -14.94 21.92 -13.95
N SER A 126 -16.05 21.32 -14.38
CA SER A 126 -16.60 20.10 -13.79
C SER A 126 -15.92 18.81 -14.24
N SER A 127 -14.87 18.91 -15.06
CA SER A 127 -14.15 17.76 -15.65
C SER A 127 -15.07 16.81 -16.44
N LEU A 128 -16.20 17.31 -16.94
CA LEU A 128 -17.09 16.57 -17.85
C LEU A 128 -16.61 16.62 -19.29
N LEU A 129 -15.73 17.58 -19.60
CA LEU A 129 -15.31 17.87 -20.95
C LEU A 129 -13.80 18.15 -20.98
N ALA A 130 -13.08 17.45 -21.86
CA ALA A 130 -11.62 17.57 -21.95
C ALA A 130 -11.16 18.79 -22.78
N ASP A 131 -11.94 19.21 -23.78
CA ASP A 131 -11.58 20.29 -24.69
C ASP A 131 -12.75 21.26 -24.95
N ARG A 132 -12.67 22.42 -24.31
CA ARG A 132 -13.65 23.52 -24.44
C ARG A 132 -13.87 23.92 -25.90
N LYS A 133 -12.81 23.95 -26.69
CA LYS A 133 -12.85 24.45 -28.07
C LYS A 133 -13.58 23.45 -28.97
N ALA A 134 -13.37 22.15 -28.75
CA ALA A 134 -14.08 21.10 -29.47
C ALA A 134 -15.61 21.18 -29.26
N PHE A 135 -16.06 21.50 -28.04
CA PHE A 135 -17.48 21.72 -27.76
C PHE A 135 -18.04 22.94 -28.48
N GLU A 136 -17.35 24.07 -28.42
CA GLU A 136 -17.80 25.26 -29.13
C GLU A 136 -17.88 25.05 -30.64
N ASP A 137 -16.88 24.37 -31.22
CA ASP A 137 -16.81 24.12 -32.65
C ASP A 137 -17.93 23.17 -33.09
N ALA A 138 -18.23 22.12 -32.32
CA ALA A 138 -19.37 21.24 -32.56
C ALA A 138 -20.71 22.00 -32.45
N MET A 139 -20.90 22.79 -31.39
CA MET A 139 -22.12 23.58 -31.18
C MET A 139 -22.33 24.69 -32.23
N LYS A 140 -21.24 25.23 -32.80
CA LYS A 140 -21.30 26.19 -33.92
C LYS A 140 -21.61 25.48 -35.23
N LYS A 141 -20.96 24.34 -35.50
CA LYS A 141 -21.16 23.55 -36.71
C LYS A 141 -22.62 23.09 -36.86
N ASP A 142 -23.22 22.64 -35.76
CA ASP A 142 -24.59 22.13 -35.77
C ASP A 142 -25.64 23.22 -35.52
N GLN A 143 -25.21 24.49 -35.38
CA GLN A 143 -26.06 25.64 -35.03
C GLN A 143 -26.92 25.42 -33.76
N LEU A 144 -26.46 24.56 -32.85
CA LEU A 144 -27.13 24.19 -31.60
C LEU A 144 -26.87 25.19 -30.47
N SER A 145 -25.98 26.16 -30.69
CA SER A 145 -25.64 27.22 -29.73
C SER A 145 -26.85 28.01 -29.19
N SER A 146 -27.94 28.11 -29.98
CA SER A 146 -29.19 28.77 -29.58
C SER A 146 -30.23 27.82 -28.97
N ARG A 147 -29.97 26.51 -28.99
CA ARG A 147 -30.85 25.44 -28.52
C ARG A 147 -30.44 24.90 -27.15
N ILE A 148 -29.44 25.50 -26.51
CA ILE A 148 -29.03 25.14 -25.16
C ILE A 148 -30.19 25.42 -24.21
N ILE A 149 -30.67 24.37 -23.55
CA ILE A 149 -31.74 24.46 -22.58
C ILE A 149 -31.13 24.85 -21.23
N ALA A 150 -31.69 25.91 -20.64
CA ALA A 150 -31.33 26.34 -19.31
C ALA A 150 -32.01 25.45 -18.26
N GLY A 151 -31.28 25.04 -17.24
CA GLY A 151 -31.78 24.12 -16.23
C GLY A 151 -30.70 23.30 -15.55
N LEU A 152 -31.13 22.35 -14.73
CA LEU A 152 -30.25 21.38 -14.07
C LEU A 152 -30.05 20.18 -14.99
N HIS A 153 -28.83 20.02 -15.48
CA HIS A 153 -28.42 18.88 -16.31
C HIS A 153 -27.65 17.88 -15.47
N VAL A 154 -27.97 16.60 -15.66
CA VAL A 154 -27.33 15.49 -14.93
C VAL A 154 -26.53 14.67 -15.92
N PHE A 155 -25.23 14.61 -15.68
CA PHE A 155 -24.29 13.85 -16.49
C PHE A 155 -23.83 12.62 -15.71
N GLU A 156 -23.86 11.47 -16.35
CA GLU A 156 -23.50 10.20 -15.73
C GLU A 156 -22.10 9.76 -16.21
N GLY A 157 -21.13 9.74 -15.30
CA GLY A 157 -19.76 9.36 -15.62
C GLY A 157 -19.00 10.44 -16.40
N GLN A 158 -18.30 10.05 -17.47
CA GLN A 158 -17.64 10.96 -18.41
C GLN A 158 -18.37 10.84 -19.75
N PRO A 159 -19.44 11.62 -19.97
CA PRO A 159 -20.17 11.60 -21.22
C PRO A 159 -19.27 12.06 -22.37
N ASN A 160 -19.47 11.48 -23.55
CA ASN A 160 -18.77 11.93 -24.76
C ASN A 160 -19.28 13.30 -25.21
N LEU A 161 -18.50 13.97 -26.07
CA LEU A 161 -18.84 15.31 -26.56
C LEU A 161 -20.27 15.39 -27.14
N ASP A 162 -20.63 14.42 -27.98
CA ASP A 162 -21.96 14.32 -28.57
C ASP A 162 -23.06 14.08 -27.54
N GLU A 163 -22.81 13.23 -26.53
CA GLU A 163 -23.77 12.97 -25.45
C GLU A 163 -24.02 14.23 -24.62
N VAL A 164 -22.98 15.02 -24.38
CA VAL A 164 -23.11 16.30 -23.67
C VAL A 164 -23.98 17.27 -24.46
N ILE A 165 -23.75 17.38 -25.78
CA ILE A 165 -24.54 18.25 -26.66
C ILE A 165 -26.00 17.81 -26.70
N VAL A 166 -26.27 16.50 -26.83
CA VAL A 166 -27.63 15.96 -26.85
C VAL A 166 -28.36 16.22 -25.54
N ASN A 167 -27.71 15.98 -24.40
CA ASN A 167 -28.30 16.20 -23.07
C ASN A 167 -28.67 17.67 -22.86
N LEU A 168 -27.82 18.60 -23.33
CA LEU A 168 -28.06 20.04 -23.22
C LEU A 168 -29.13 20.59 -24.18
N THR A 169 -29.50 19.87 -25.24
CA THR A 169 -30.37 20.39 -26.32
C THR A 169 -31.71 19.65 -26.49
N THR A 170 -31.86 18.46 -25.91
CA THR A 170 -33.02 17.56 -26.16
C THR A 170 -34.02 17.49 -24.99
N HIS A 171 -33.75 18.18 -23.88
CA HIS A 171 -34.52 18.03 -22.64
C HIS A 171 -35.99 18.48 -22.70
#